data_AF-H8MFA7-F1
#
_entry.id   AF-H8MFA7-F1
#
_cell.length_a   1.000
_cell.length_b   1.000
_cell.length_c   1.000
_cell.angle_alpha   90.00
_cell.angle_beta   90.00
_cell.angle_gamma   90.00
#
_symmetry.space_group_name_H-M   'P 1'
#
loop_
_entity.id
_entity.type
_entity.pdbx_description
1 polymer ?
#
loop_
_entity_poly.entity_id
_entity_poly.type
_entity_poly.pdbx_seq_one_letter_code
_entity_poly.pdbx_strand_id
1 'polypeptide(L)'
;MSHDIHQMAYVGEEPWHGLGTQLPRSSTYEEVVQAAGFYTAVERPLFSPPMEEPIPDRKGLFRSDTGEYLATVHKGYEVVQFEEVARTLVEAAGGVGAIFHTAGTLGRNGVRGWLLGELPEPLLVRGDKSPIRRYVLGYTGHDGTTAITLKNVATRVVCQNTIGVALNEQDGPEWHIPHFDNAKQRLEEAGRAFRELLESYARFGNLANRLAVTPFSEEQLRHVLDAVLPLPEDEGNHPRILHAREKVVELYHVGTGIEGDMQGSAWAAL
;
A
#
# COMPACT_ATOMS: atom_id res chain seq x y z
N MET A 1 -3.74 -1.04 -22.16
CA MET A 1 -2.40 -0.50 -21.84
C MET A 1 -1.95 -1.07 -20.50
N SER A 2 -0.65 -1.26 -20.27
CA SER A 2 -0.10 -1.99 -19.12
C SER A 2 -0.28 -1.31 -17.75
N HIS A 3 -0.68 -0.04 -17.69
CA HIS A 3 -0.82 0.74 -16.45
C HIS A 3 -2.24 0.76 -15.84
N ASP A 4 -3.28 0.55 -16.68
CA ASP A 4 -4.70 0.52 -16.31
C ASP A 4 -5.22 1.73 -15.49
N ILE A 5 -4.66 2.92 -15.76
CA ILE A 5 -5.06 4.19 -15.15
C ILE A 5 -6.27 4.75 -15.89
N HIS A 6 -7.31 5.12 -15.16
CA HIS A 6 -8.42 5.93 -15.66
C HIS A 6 -8.14 7.43 -15.46
N GLN A 7 -7.84 7.83 -14.23
CA GLN A 7 -7.42 9.18 -13.87
C GLN A 7 -6.54 9.13 -12.63
N MET A 8 -5.57 10.03 -12.49
CA MET A 8 -4.75 10.10 -11.28
C MET A 8 -4.13 11.47 -11.06
N ALA A 9 -3.70 11.70 -9.82
CA ALA A 9 -2.91 12.83 -9.39
C ALA A 9 -1.70 12.36 -8.58
N TYR A 10 -0.64 13.17 -8.57
CA TYR A 10 0.58 12.88 -7.82
C TYR A 10 1.24 14.14 -7.29
N VAL A 11 2.05 13.98 -6.24
CA VAL A 11 2.95 15.01 -5.71
C VAL A 11 4.39 14.53 -5.84
N GLY A 12 5.30 15.47 -6.04
CA GLY A 12 6.74 15.17 -6.11
C GLY A 12 7.13 14.53 -7.44
N GLU A 13 7.75 13.36 -7.38
CA GLU A 13 8.33 12.68 -8.54
C GLU A 13 7.26 12.17 -9.51
N GLU A 14 7.46 12.44 -10.80
CA GLU A 14 6.56 11.98 -11.85
C GLU A 14 6.52 10.44 -11.92
N PRO A 15 5.33 9.82 -12.03
CA PRO A 15 5.22 8.39 -12.33
C PRO A 15 5.93 8.02 -13.64
N TRP A 16 6.54 6.84 -13.69
CA TRP A 16 7.35 6.40 -14.85
C TRP A 16 6.62 6.44 -16.21
N HIS A 17 5.28 6.34 -16.21
CA HIS A 17 4.46 6.38 -17.42
C HIS A 17 4.06 7.80 -17.85
N GLY A 18 4.44 8.84 -17.10
CA GLY A 18 4.15 10.25 -17.43
C GLY A 18 2.66 10.60 -17.43
N LEU A 19 1.84 9.88 -16.65
CA LEU A 19 0.40 10.14 -16.54
C LEU A 19 0.06 10.76 -15.19
N GLY A 20 -0.99 11.56 -15.19
CA GLY A 20 -1.56 12.14 -13.99
C GLY A 20 -1.36 13.65 -13.89
N THR A 21 -2.11 14.26 -12.99
CA THR A 21 -2.00 15.69 -12.69
C THR A 21 -1.03 15.90 -11.54
N GLN A 22 0.04 16.65 -11.76
CA GLN A 22 0.93 17.05 -10.67
C GLN A 22 0.22 18.08 -9.79
N LEU A 23 0.19 17.84 -8.49
CA LEU A 23 -0.33 18.75 -7.49
C LEU A 23 0.80 19.32 -6.62
N PRO A 24 0.64 20.55 -6.09
CA PRO A 24 1.53 21.07 -5.07
C PRO A 24 1.36 20.30 -3.75
N ARG A 25 2.43 20.23 -2.93
CA ARG A 25 2.38 19.62 -1.58
C ARG A 25 1.36 20.29 -0.65
N SER A 26 1.02 21.55 -0.92
CA SER A 26 0.05 22.33 -0.16
C SER A 26 -1.41 22.08 -0.58
N SER A 27 -1.66 21.13 -1.49
CA SER A 27 -3.01 20.88 -1.97
C SER A 27 -3.97 20.44 -0.87
N THR A 28 -5.22 20.89 -0.96
CA THR A 28 -6.26 20.48 -0.02
C THR A 28 -6.75 19.07 -0.31
N TYR A 29 -7.50 18.50 0.62
CA TYR A 29 -8.15 17.20 0.42
C TYR A 29 -9.04 17.20 -0.82
N GLU A 30 -9.84 18.24 -0.98
CA GLU A 30 -10.82 18.40 -2.04
C GLU A 30 -10.13 18.49 -3.41
N GLU A 31 -9.00 19.22 -3.50
CA GLU A 31 -8.19 19.29 -4.72
C GLU A 31 -7.62 17.91 -5.11
N VAL A 32 -7.16 17.13 -4.12
CA VAL A 32 -6.65 15.77 -4.33
C VAL A 32 -7.76 14.85 -4.85
N VAL A 33 -8.92 14.84 -4.19
CA VAL A 33 -10.08 14.01 -4.56
C VAL A 33 -10.55 14.33 -5.98
N GLN A 34 -10.65 15.62 -6.31
CA GLN A 34 -11.03 16.07 -7.64
C GLN A 34 -10.01 15.65 -8.70
N ALA A 35 -8.72 15.89 -8.45
CA ALA A 35 -7.67 15.55 -9.42
C ALA A 35 -7.49 14.03 -9.60
N ALA A 36 -7.74 13.24 -8.55
CA ALA A 36 -7.75 11.78 -8.60
C ALA A 36 -8.92 11.20 -9.41
N GLY A 37 -9.94 12.01 -9.76
CA GLY A 37 -11.12 11.56 -10.50
C GLY A 37 -12.07 10.72 -9.65
N PHE A 38 -12.08 10.96 -8.33
CA PHE A 38 -13.05 10.30 -7.45
C PHE A 38 -14.45 10.83 -7.75
N TYR A 39 -15.42 9.92 -7.66
CA TYR A 39 -16.82 10.17 -7.95
C TYR A 39 -17.68 9.51 -6.86
N THR A 40 -18.95 9.92 -6.78
CA THR A 40 -19.93 9.21 -5.96
C THR A 40 -20.54 8.06 -6.76
N ALA A 41 -20.38 6.82 -6.30
CA ALA A 41 -21.14 5.68 -6.79
C ALA A 41 -22.56 5.73 -6.25
N VAL A 42 -23.54 5.70 -7.16
CA VAL A 42 -24.96 5.73 -6.85
C VAL A 42 -25.62 4.41 -7.21
N GLU A 43 -26.57 4.00 -6.38
CA GLU A 43 -27.32 2.76 -6.56
C GLU A 43 -28.56 3.02 -7.41
N ARG A 44 -28.86 2.12 -8.34
CA ARG A 44 -30.10 2.15 -9.12
C ARG A 44 -30.71 0.75 -9.23
N PRO A 45 -32.05 0.63 -9.24
CA PRO A 45 -32.70 -0.63 -9.58
C PRO A 45 -32.33 -1.06 -11.00
N LEU A 46 -32.22 -2.37 -11.22
CA LEU A 46 -31.96 -2.97 -12.53
C LEU A 46 -33.26 -3.55 -13.07
N PHE A 47 -33.48 -3.41 -14.37
CA PHE A 47 -34.66 -3.93 -15.06
C PHE A 47 -34.22 -4.84 -16.20
N SER A 48 -34.99 -5.90 -16.45
CA SER A 48 -34.80 -6.79 -17.59
C SER A 48 -36.06 -6.75 -18.45
N PRO A 49 -36.09 -5.97 -19.55
CA PRO A 49 -37.26 -5.91 -20.42
C PRO A 49 -37.71 -7.31 -20.87
N PRO A 50 -39.02 -7.60 -20.89
CA PRO A 50 -40.14 -6.69 -20.70
C PRO A 50 -40.60 -6.52 -19.24
N MET A 51 -39.84 -7.01 -18.25
CA MET A 51 -40.23 -6.88 -16.84
C MET A 51 -40.21 -5.41 -16.41
N GLU A 52 -41.34 -4.95 -15.87
CA GLU A 52 -41.49 -3.59 -15.30
C GLU A 52 -41.02 -3.53 -13.83
N GLU A 53 -40.95 -4.68 -13.16
CA GLU A 53 -40.42 -4.78 -11.80
C GLU A 53 -38.88 -4.89 -11.80
N PRO A 54 -38.19 -4.29 -10.81
CA PRO A 54 -36.76 -4.46 -10.63
C PRO A 54 -36.36 -5.91 -10.42
N ILE A 55 -35.16 -6.28 -10.88
CA ILE A 55 -34.55 -7.59 -10.60
C ILE A 55 -34.40 -7.74 -9.08
N PRO A 56 -35.00 -8.77 -8.45
CA PRO A 56 -34.95 -8.95 -7.01
C PRO A 56 -33.51 -9.18 -6.54
N ASP A 57 -33.21 -8.70 -5.32
CA ASP A 57 -31.93 -8.87 -4.63
C ASP A 57 -30.69 -8.34 -5.36
N ARG A 58 -30.88 -7.57 -6.44
CA ARG A 58 -29.81 -6.96 -7.24
C ARG A 58 -30.01 -5.46 -7.39
N LYS A 59 -28.89 -4.75 -7.47
CA LYS A 59 -28.84 -3.32 -7.79
C LYS A 59 -27.63 -3.03 -8.66
N GLY A 60 -27.73 -1.99 -9.48
CA GLY A 60 -26.63 -1.50 -10.29
C GLY A 60 -25.92 -0.35 -9.60
N LEU A 61 -24.60 -0.30 -9.74
CA LEU A 61 -23.76 0.82 -9.34
C LEU A 61 -23.43 1.65 -10.58
N PHE A 62 -23.57 2.96 -10.45
CA PHE A 62 -23.32 3.91 -11.53
C PHE A 62 -22.52 5.08 -10.99
N ARG A 63 -21.72 5.73 -11.85
CA ARG A 63 -21.12 7.00 -11.48
C ARG A 63 -22.19 8.09 -11.44
N SER A 64 -22.13 8.96 -10.43
CA SER A 64 -23.02 10.13 -10.33
C SER A 64 -22.74 11.20 -11.37
N ASP A 65 -21.47 11.35 -11.79
CA ASP A 65 -21.02 12.42 -12.68
C ASP A 65 -21.27 12.11 -14.17
N THR A 66 -21.01 10.89 -14.62
CA THR A 66 -21.15 10.48 -16.02
C THR A 66 -22.36 9.58 -16.27
N GLY A 67 -22.94 8.99 -15.22
CA GLY A 67 -23.99 7.98 -15.34
C GLY A 67 -23.50 6.62 -15.85
N GLU A 68 -22.18 6.43 -16.01
CA GLU A 68 -21.61 5.17 -16.48
C GLU A 68 -21.87 4.02 -15.51
N TYR A 69 -22.23 2.87 -16.05
CA TYR A 69 -22.36 1.63 -15.30
C TYR A 69 -21.00 1.15 -14.77
N LEU A 70 -20.99 0.67 -13.53
CA LEU A 70 -19.81 0.16 -12.83
C LEU A 70 -19.93 -1.35 -12.60
N ALA A 71 -20.97 -1.76 -11.89
CA ALA A 71 -21.18 -3.16 -11.51
C ALA A 71 -22.63 -3.47 -11.16
N THR A 72 -22.95 -4.76 -11.15
CA THR A 72 -24.19 -5.29 -10.59
C THR A 72 -23.84 -6.02 -9.30
N VAL A 73 -24.46 -5.62 -8.20
CA VAL A 73 -24.16 -6.15 -6.87
C VAL A 73 -25.42 -6.68 -6.20
N HIS A 74 -25.24 -7.44 -5.13
CA HIS A 74 -26.36 -7.86 -4.28
C HIS A 74 -26.95 -6.64 -3.54
N LYS A 75 -28.25 -6.67 -3.20
CA LYS A 75 -28.91 -5.57 -2.47
C LYS A 75 -28.21 -5.19 -1.16
N GLY A 76 -27.61 -6.18 -0.48
CA GLY A 76 -26.88 -6.01 0.77
C GLY A 76 -25.45 -5.50 0.62
N TYR A 77 -24.97 -5.27 -0.60
CA TYR A 77 -23.67 -4.63 -0.82
C TYR A 77 -23.74 -3.18 -0.34
N GLU A 78 -22.84 -2.81 0.55
CA GLU A 78 -22.73 -1.48 1.13
C GLU A 78 -21.71 -0.66 0.34
N VAL A 79 -22.18 0.38 -0.35
CA VAL A 79 -21.31 1.24 -1.13
C VAL A 79 -20.51 2.15 -0.20
N VAL A 80 -19.19 1.96 -0.21
CA VAL A 80 -18.22 2.82 0.47
C VAL A 80 -17.46 3.59 -0.60
N GLN A 81 -17.56 4.92 -0.56
CA GLN A 81 -16.98 5.79 -1.56
C GLN A 81 -15.46 5.82 -1.48
N PHE A 82 -14.80 6.08 -2.60
CA PHE A 82 -13.35 6.27 -2.64
C PHE A 82 -12.89 7.40 -1.71
N GLU A 83 -13.70 8.46 -1.65
CA GLU A 83 -13.50 9.56 -0.71
C GLU A 83 -13.58 9.10 0.76
N GLU A 84 -14.53 8.24 1.14
CA GLU A 84 -14.64 7.75 2.52
C GLU A 84 -13.39 6.97 2.96
N VAL A 85 -12.86 6.12 2.09
CA VAL A 85 -11.61 5.37 2.34
C VAL A 85 -10.41 6.31 2.43
N ALA A 86 -10.28 7.23 1.48
CA ALA A 86 -9.20 8.22 1.45
C ALA A 86 -9.23 9.12 2.69
N ARG A 87 -10.42 9.59 3.10
CA ARG A 87 -10.61 10.43 4.28
C ARG A 87 -10.20 9.69 5.55
N THR A 88 -10.63 8.44 5.70
CA THR A 88 -10.25 7.58 6.83
C THR A 88 -8.73 7.45 6.93
N LEU A 89 -8.03 7.22 5.82
CA LEU A 89 -6.57 7.11 5.79
C LEU A 89 -5.88 8.42 6.17
N VAL A 90 -6.35 9.53 5.60
CA VAL A 90 -5.84 10.89 5.87
C VAL A 90 -6.02 11.28 7.33
N GLU A 91 -7.20 11.03 7.91
CA GLU A 91 -7.50 11.32 9.31
C GLU A 91 -6.72 10.41 10.26
N ALA A 92 -6.48 9.15 9.88
CA ALA A 92 -5.64 8.24 10.65
C ALA A 92 -4.18 8.75 10.70
N ALA A 93 -3.70 9.36 9.62
CA ALA A 93 -2.33 9.86 9.52
C ALA A 93 -2.09 11.32 9.96
N GLY A 94 -3.11 11.99 10.49
CA GLY A 94 -2.98 13.35 11.02
C GLY A 94 -3.12 14.49 9.99
N GLY A 95 -3.65 14.20 8.80
CA GLY A 95 -4.05 15.22 7.79
C GLY A 95 -3.41 15.04 6.41
N VAL A 96 -3.95 15.74 5.39
CA VAL A 96 -3.56 15.55 3.98
C VAL A 96 -2.14 15.97 3.69
N GLY A 97 -1.74 17.15 4.19
CA GLY A 97 -0.38 17.67 4.02
C GLY A 97 0.68 16.82 4.74
N ALA A 98 0.25 15.93 5.63
CA ALA A 98 1.15 14.99 6.28
C ALA A 98 1.47 13.78 5.39
N ILE A 99 0.60 13.44 4.41
CA ILE A 99 0.76 12.19 3.68
C ILE A 99 0.56 12.18 2.17
N PHE A 100 -0.21 13.04 1.51
CA PHE A 100 -0.60 12.77 0.12
C PHE A 100 0.60 12.60 -0.86
N HIS A 101 0.63 11.45 -1.57
CA HIS A 101 1.68 11.15 -2.56
C HIS A 101 1.12 10.83 -3.95
N THR A 102 0.18 9.87 -4.05
CA THR A 102 -0.55 9.57 -5.29
C THR A 102 -1.99 9.19 -4.98
N ALA A 103 -2.92 9.47 -5.89
CA ALA A 103 -4.28 8.94 -5.82
C ALA A 103 -4.86 8.86 -7.21
N GLY A 104 -5.84 7.98 -7.40
CA GLY A 104 -6.49 7.87 -8.69
C GLY A 104 -7.54 6.78 -8.75
N THR A 105 -8.05 6.60 -9.97
CA THR A 105 -8.98 5.55 -10.33
C THR A 105 -8.40 4.65 -11.42
N LEU A 106 -8.74 3.36 -11.37
CA LEU A 106 -8.21 2.28 -12.19
C LEU A 106 -9.34 1.56 -12.91
N GLY A 107 -8.97 0.91 -14.01
CA GLY A 107 -9.89 0.10 -14.79
C GLY A 107 -10.90 0.91 -15.58
N ARG A 108 -11.76 0.19 -16.30
CA ARG A 108 -12.82 0.78 -17.11
C ARG A 108 -13.74 1.65 -16.24
N ASN A 109 -14.01 2.87 -16.69
CA ASN A 109 -14.85 3.85 -15.99
C ASN A 109 -14.36 4.20 -14.56
N GLY A 110 -13.10 3.89 -14.21
CA GLY A 110 -12.54 4.18 -12.89
C GLY A 110 -13.13 3.34 -11.76
N VAL A 111 -13.58 2.11 -12.03
CA VAL A 111 -14.27 1.22 -11.08
C VAL A 111 -13.51 0.91 -9.79
N ARG A 112 -12.20 1.15 -9.71
CA ARG A 112 -11.39 0.95 -8.50
C ARG A 112 -10.64 2.22 -8.16
N GLY A 113 -10.57 2.59 -6.89
CA GLY A 113 -9.94 3.82 -6.41
C GLY A 113 -8.82 3.53 -5.43
N TRP A 114 -7.76 4.34 -5.45
CA TRP A 114 -6.71 4.28 -4.44
C TRP A 114 -6.28 5.68 -4.00
N LEU A 115 -5.78 5.77 -2.77
CA LEU A 115 -4.97 6.86 -2.27
C LEU A 115 -3.75 6.28 -1.56
N LEU A 116 -2.57 6.77 -1.93
CA LEU A 116 -1.30 6.46 -1.29
C LEU A 116 -0.80 7.70 -0.56
N GLY A 117 -0.55 7.53 0.72
CA GLY A 117 0.13 8.51 1.55
C GLY A 117 1.58 8.12 1.84
N GLU A 118 2.54 9.03 1.79
CA GLU A 118 3.88 8.90 2.36
C GLU A 118 3.88 9.42 3.79
N LEU A 119 4.24 8.60 4.77
CA LEU A 119 4.28 9.06 6.17
C LEU A 119 5.31 10.17 6.37
N PRO A 120 5.03 11.15 7.25
CA PRO A 120 5.96 12.24 7.52
C PRO A 120 7.25 11.71 8.13
N GLU A 121 8.36 12.34 7.74
CA GLU A 121 9.73 12.00 8.15
C GLU A 121 10.15 10.56 7.77
N PRO A 122 11.02 10.39 6.75
CA PRO A 122 11.56 9.06 6.49
C PRO A 122 12.29 8.57 7.73
N LEU A 123 12.22 7.27 8.00
CA LEU A 123 13.07 6.73 9.05
C LEU A 123 14.52 6.78 8.60
N LEU A 124 15.32 7.39 9.45
CA LEU A 124 16.77 7.45 9.33
C LEU A 124 17.36 6.45 10.31
N VAL A 125 18.19 5.54 9.78
CA VAL A 125 18.99 4.65 10.61
C VAL A 125 20.38 5.26 10.73
N ARG A 126 20.91 5.29 11.95
CA ARG A 126 22.26 5.80 12.20
C ARG A 126 23.29 5.09 11.31
N GLY A 127 24.06 5.88 10.57
CA GLY A 127 25.07 5.39 9.65
C GLY A 127 24.53 5.04 8.26
N ASP A 128 23.22 4.81 8.11
CA ASP A 128 22.58 4.53 6.83
C ASP A 128 22.22 5.84 6.13
N LYS A 129 22.70 5.98 4.89
CA LYS A 129 22.42 7.16 4.06
C LYS A 129 21.08 7.03 3.33
N SER A 130 20.45 5.85 3.38
CA SER A 130 19.21 5.54 2.67
C SER A 130 18.00 5.82 3.56
N PRO A 131 17.18 6.84 3.26
CA PRO A 131 15.96 7.08 4.00
C PRO A 131 14.94 5.96 3.73
N ILE A 132 14.42 5.35 4.80
CA ILE A 132 13.33 4.38 4.68
C ILE A 132 12.01 5.16 4.61
N ARG A 133 11.50 5.31 3.38
CA ARG A 133 10.16 5.83 3.13
C ARG A 133 9.13 4.77 3.42
N ARG A 134 7.97 5.21 3.89
CA ARG A 134 6.85 4.33 4.23
C ARG A 134 5.59 4.89 3.67
N TYR A 135 4.77 4.02 3.12
CA TYR A 135 3.52 4.42 2.55
C TYR A 135 2.34 3.76 3.24
N VAL A 136 1.23 4.45 3.18
CA VAL A 136 -0.06 3.99 3.66
C VAL A 136 -0.99 3.98 2.46
N LEU A 137 -1.62 2.84 2.21
CA LEU A 137 -2.47 2.61 1.06
C LEU A 137 -3.92 2.45 1.52
N GLY A 138 -4.80 3.28 0.98
CA GLY A 138 -6.23 3.05 0.93
C GLY A 138 -6.63 2.60 -0.47
N TYR A 139 -7.34 1.48 -0.59
CA TYR A 139 -7.76 0.92 -1.88
C TYR A 139 -9.15 0.31 -1.75
N THR A 140 -10.02 0.52 -2.73
CA THR A 140 -11.37 -0.07 -2.74
C THR A 140 -11.92 -0.07 -4.17
N GLY A 141 -13.04 -0.76 -4.42
CA GLY A 141 -13.68 -0.76 -5.73
C GLY A 141 -15.19 -0.76 -5.69
N HIS A 142 -15.75 -0.14 -6.72
CA HIS A 142 -17.16 -0.18 -7.09
C HIS A 142 -17.43 -1.22 -8.18
N ASP A 143 -16.53 -2.19 -8.36
CA ASP A 143 -16.64 -3.32 -9.31
C ASP A 143 -17.45 -4.50 -8.73
N GLY A 144 -17.86 -4.42 -7.45
CA GLY A 144 -18.62 -5.45 -6.75
C GLY A 144 -17.79 -6.61 -6.18
N THR A 145 -16.46 -6.60 -6.35
CA THR A 145 -15.57 -7.71 -5.98
C THR A 145 -14.33 -7.26 -5.21
N THR A 146 -13.82 -6.06 -5.46
CA THR A 146 -12.71 -5.44 -4.74
C THR A 146 -13.19 -4.97 -3.37
N ALA A 147 -12.57 -5.49 -2.31
CA ALA A 147 -12.83 -5.08 -0.93
C ALA A 147 -12.14 -3.75 -0.60
N ILE A 148 -12.56 -3.13 0.51
CA ILE A 148 -11.86 -1.99 1.10
C ILE A 148 -10.61 -2.52 1.79
N THR A 149 -9.46 -1.90 1.48
CA THR A 149 -8.16 -2.26 2.02
C THR A 149 -7.47 -1.03 2.58
N LEU A 150 -7.06 -1.09 3.85
CA LEU A 150 -6.10 -0.16 4.45
C LEU A 150 -4.83 -0.94 4.77
N LYS A 151 -3.67 -0.53 4.24
CA LYS A 151 -2.43 -1.29 4.40
C LYS A 151 -1.20 -0.40 4.51
N ASN A 152 -0.26 -0.76 5.38
CA ASN A 152 1.10 -0.21 5.31
C ASN A 152 1.87 -0.91 4.20
N VAL A 153 2.48 -0.15 3.29
CA VAL A 153 3.22 -0.69 2.15
C VAL A 153 4.55 0.03 1.95
N ALA A 154 5.56 -0.69 1.51
CA ALA A 154 6.85 -0.12 1.09
C ALA A 154 6.81 0.32 -0.38
N THR A 155 5.93 -0.28 -1.18
CA THR A 155 5.79 0.03 -2.61
C THR A 155 5.13 1.38 -2.83
N ARG A 156 5.81 2.25 -3.59
CA ARG A 156 5.19 3.45 -4.16
C ARG A 156 4.19 3.05 -5.25
N VAL A 157 2.90 3.13 -4.93
CA VAL A 157 1.81 2.89 -5.88
C VAL A 157 1.67 4.06 -6.86
N VAL A 158 1.72 3.74 -8.16
CA VAL A 158 1.44 4.69 -9.25
C VAL A 158 0.51 4.11 -10.33
N CYS A 159 0.31 2.79 -10.35
CA CYS A 159 -0.51 2.10 -11.33
C CYS A 159 -1.02 0.73 -10.83
N GLN A 160 -1.83 0.06 -11.65
CA GLN A 160 -2.42 -1.25 -11.30
C GLN A 160 -1.37 -2.33 -10.98
N ASN A 161 -0.23 -2.35 -11.68
CA ASN A 161 0.82 -3.33 -11.40
C ASN A 161 1.43 -3.11 -10.01
N THR A 162 1.67 -1.85 -9.64
CA THR A 162 2.20 -1.50 -8.31
C THR A 162 1.17 -1.72 -7.20
N ILE A 163 -0.15 -1.59 -7.47
CA ILE A 163 -1.20 -2.04 -6.54
C ILE A 163 -1.06 -3.54 -6.29
N GLY A 164 -0.88 -4.34 -7.35
CA GLY A 164 -0.68 -5.78 -7.23
C GLY A 164 0.51 -6.12 -6.34
N VAL A 165 1.64 -5.44 -6.51
CA VAL A 165 2.82 -5.63 -5.64
C VAL A 165 2.50 -5.22 -4.20
N ALA A 166 1.99 -4.01 -3.99
CA ALA A 166 1.71 -3.44 -2.67
C ALA A 166 0.72 -4.30 -1.85
N LEU A 167 -0.32 -4.85 -2.50
CA LEU A 167 -1.28 -5.73 -1.83
C LEU A 167 -0.68 -7.10 -1.47
N ASN A 168 0.31 -7.59 -2.21
CA ASN A 168 0.96 -8.88 -1.97
C ASN A 168 2.19 -8.80 -1.03
N GLU A 169 2.51 -7.61 -0.51
CA GLU A 169 3.51 -7.48 0.57
C GLU A 169 3.05 -8.31 1.79
N GLN A 170 3.89 -9.24 2.23
CA GLN A 170 3.53 -10.25 3.25
C GLN A 170 3.53 -9.70 4.67
N ASP A 171 4.22 -8.57 4.89
CA ASP A 171 4.46 -8.01 6.20
C ASP A 171 3.76 -6.65 6.34
N GLY A 172 3.25 -6.40 7.54
CA GLY A 172 2.63 -5.13 7.91
C GLY A 172 1.14 -5.26 8.19
N PRO A 173 0.58 -4.36 9.03
CA PRO A 173 -0.85 -4.38 9.32
C PRO A 173 -1.68 -4.06 8.09
N GLU A 174 -2.71 -4.86 7.92
CA GLU A 174 -3.68 -4.77 6.84
C GLU A 174 -5.08 -4.97 7.42
N TRP A 175 -6.01 -4.14 6.95
CA TRP A 175 -7.43 -4.33 7.16
C TRP A 175 -8.08 -4.60 5.82
N HIS A 176 -8.67 -5.79 5.68
CA HIS A 176 -9.42 -6.20 4.51
C HIS A 176 -10.91 -6.31 4.86
N ILE A 177 -11.72 -5.42 4.28
CA ILE A 177 -13.12 -5.23 4.65
C ILE A 177 -13.99 -5.42 3.40
N PRO A 178 -14.70 -6.55 3.29
CA PRO A 178 -15.74 -6.72 2.28
C PRO A 178 -16.81 -5.64 2.41
N HIS A 179 -17.44 -5.28 1.29
CA HIS A 179 -18.57 -4.34 1.24
C HIS A 179 -19.89 -4.92 1.78
N PHE A 180 -19.81 -5.69 2.86
CA PHE A 180 -20.95 -6.32 3.54
C PHE A 180 -20.73 -6.23 5.05
N ASP A 181 -21.78 -6.49 5.81
CA ASP A 181 -21.73 -6.60 7.27
C ASP A 181 -21.17 -5.34 7.97
N ASN A 182 -21.83 -4.20 7.72
CA ASN A 182 -21.49 -2.88 8.29
C ASN A 182 -20.08 -2.40 7.88
N ALA A 183 -19.82 -2.39 6.58
CA ALA A 183 -18.51 -2.07 6.01
C ALA A 183 -18.02 -0.67 6.43
N LYS A 184 -18.90 0.33 6.51
CA LYS A 184 -18.52 1.69 6.95
C LYS A 184 -18.07 1.73 8.41
N GLN A 185 -18.80 1.08 9.30
CA GLN A 185 -18.41 1.01 10.71
C GLN A 185 -17.05 0.31 10.88
N ARG A 186 -16.84 -0.79 10.15
CA ARG A 186 -15.56 -1.52 10.17
C ARG A 186 -14.42 -0.69 9.59
N LEU A 187 -14.69 0.16 8.59
CA LEU A 187 -13.72 1.11 8.06
C LEU A 187 -13.31 2.15 9.12
N GLU A 188 -14.27 2.70 9.87
CA GLU A 188 -13.98 3.63 10.97
C GLU A 188 -13.16 2.97 12.09
N GLU A 189 -13.49 1.73 12.45
CA GLU A 189 -12.73 0.92 13.42
C GLU A 189 -11.30 0.67 12.93
N ALA A 190 -11.15 0.30 11.66
CA ALA A 190 -9.84 0.12 11.03
C ALA A 190 -9.02 1.41 11.02
N GLY A 191 -9.63 2.55 10.70
CA GLY A 191 -8.96 3.86 10.74
C GLY A 191 -8.42 4.23 12.12
N ARG A 192 -9.17 3.92 13.20
CA ARG A 192 -8.70 4.12 14.58
C ARG A 192 -7.51 3.24 14.92
N ALA A 193 -7.59 1.95 14.62
CA ALA A 193 -6.49 1.02 14.88
C ALA A 193 -5.25 1.35 14.01
N PHE A 194 -5.47 1.85 12.79
CA PHE A 194 -4.41 2.32 11.90
C PHE A 194 -3.65 3.49 12.51
N ARG A 195 -4.35 4.48 13.11
CA ARG A 195 -3.71 5.62 13.80
C ARG A 195 -2.78 5.16 14.93
N GLU A 196 -3.23 4.25 15.78
CA GLU A 196 -2.42 3.70 16.88
C GLU A 196 -1.16 2.98 16.37
N LEU A 197 -1.26 2.33 15.22
CA LEU A 197 -0.11 1.75 14.55
C LEU A 197 0.88 2.82 14.08
N LEU A 198 0.41 3.92 13.47
CA LEU A 198 1.30 4.97 13.01
C LEU A 198 2.13 5.56 14.16
N GLU A 199 1.51 5.74 15.33
CA GLU A 199 2.18 6.18 16.56
C GLU A 199 3.26 5.18 17.03
N SER A 200 3.12 3.89 16.68
CA SER A 200 4.10 2.86 17.01
C SER A 200 5.39 2.92 16.20
N TYR A 201 5.46 3.65 15.08
CA TYR A 201 6.66 3.66 14.23
C TYR A 201 7.90 4.25 14.89
N ALA A 202 7.72 5.11 15.90
CA ALA A 202 8.82 5.56 16.74
C ALA A 202 9.58 4.36 17.36
N ARG A 203 8.86 3.29 17.73
CA ARG A 203 9.47 2.06 18.27
C ARG A 203 10.32 1.34 17.23
N PHE A 204 9.86 1.27 15.98
CA PHE A 204 10.64 0.67 14.90
C PHE A 204 11.91 1.49 14.62
N GLY A 205 11.81 2.84 14.60
CA GLY A 205 12.97 3.74 14.54
C GLY A 205 14.00 3.48 15.63
N ASN A 206 13.54 3.35 16.87
CA ASN A 206 14.41 3.06 18.01
C ASN A 206 15.03 1.66 17.93
N LEU A 207 14.32 0.66 17.39
CA LEU A 207 14.89 -0.66 17.17
C LEU A 207 15.97 -0.64 16.09
N ALA A 208 15.68 -0.06 14.92
CA ALA A 208 16.64 0.05 13.82
C ALA A 208 17.92 0.77 14.25
N ASN A 209 17.79 1.91 14.96
CA ASN A 209 18.94 2.65 15.49
C ASN A 209 19.73 1.87 16.55
N ARG A 210 19.08 1.01 17.35
CA ARG A 210 19.80 0.11 18.28
C ARG A 210 20.57 -0.97 17.52
N LEU A 211 19.97 -1.58 16.52
CA LEU A 211 20.63 -2.60 15.69
C LEU A 211 21.86 -2.03 14.97
N ALA A 212 21.79 -0.78 14.52
CA ALA A 212 22.89 -0.10 13.84
C ALA A 212 24.14 0.11 14.70
N VAL A 213 24.00 0.08 16.03
CA VAL A 213 25.14 0.17 16.98
C VAL A 213 25.40 -1.13 17.73
N THR A 214 24.63 -2.18 17.46
CA THR A 214 24.80 -3.49 18.10
C THR A 214 25.83 -4.28 17.31
N PRO A 215 26.98 -4.65 17.88
CA PRO A 215 27.94 -5.50 17.19
C PRO A 215 27.32 -6.85 16.84
N PHE A 216 27.62 -7.35 15.65
CA PHE A 216 27.12 -8.62 15.13
C PHE A 216 28.27 -9.42 14.53
N SER A 217 28.62 -10.52 15.21
CA SER A 217 29.79 -11.32 14.85
C SER A 217 29.52 -12.21 13.63
N GLU A 218 30.58 -12.65 12.97
CA GLU A 218 30.48 -13.62 11.88
C GLU A 218 29.84 -14.95 12.34
N GLU A 219 30.08 -15.35 13.60
CA GLU A 219 29.43 -16.52 14.20
C GLU A 219 27.91 -16.34 14.30
N GLN A 220 27.44 -15.15 14.68
CA GLN A 220 26.01 -14.84 14.69
C GLN A 220 25.42 -14.81 13.27
N LEU A 221 26.16 -14.28 12.30
CA LEU A 221 25.77 -14.32 10.89
C LEU A 221 25.63 -15.75 10.37
N ARG A 222 26.57 -16.63 10.71
CA ARG A 222 26.50 -18.06 10.35
C ARG A 222 25.26 -18.73 10.93
N HIS A 223 24.94 -18.48 12.20
CA HIS A 223 23.71 -19.01 12.81
C HIS A 223 22.43 -18.53 12.10
N VAL A 224 22.39 -17.27 11.67
CA VAL A 224 21.25 -16.76 10.88
C VAL A 224 21.17 -17.45 9.51
N LEU A 225 22.30 -17.62 8.84
CA LEU A 225 22.35 -18.35 7.56
C LEU A 225 21.88 -19.80 7.71
N ASP A 226 22.20 -20.47 8.82
CA ASP A 226 21.72 -21.84 9.09
C ASP A 226 20.21 -21.91 9.26
N ALA A 227 19.58 -20.85 9.79
CA ALA A 227 18.13 -20.79 9.94
C ALA A 227 17.40 -20.41 8.64
N VAL A 228 17.92 -19.42 7.89
CA VAL A 228 17.23 -18.82 6.73
C VAL A 228 17.61 -19.51 5.42
N LEU A 229 18.86 -19.96 5.30
CA LEU A 229 19.41 -20.67 4.14
C LEU A 229 20.08 -21.98 4.61
N PRO A 230 19.29 -22.92 5.19
CA PRO A 230 19.84 -24.16 5.75
C PRO A 230 20.59 -24.97 4.69
N LEU A 231 21.76 -25.48 5.06
CA LEU A 231 22.50 -26.39 4.20
C LEU A 231 21.87 -27.78 4.25
N PRO A 232 21.51 -28.38 3.11
CA PRO A 232 21.05 -29.76 3.06
C PRO A 232 22.20 -30.74 3.37
N GLU A 233 21.88 -31.95 3.81
CA GLU A 233 22.86 -32.98 4.17
C GLU A 233 23.81 -33.33 3.00
N ASP A 234 23.36 -33.15 1.75
CA ASP A 234 24.13 -33.37 0.53
C ASP A 234 24.66 -32.06 -0.08
N GLU A 235 25.19 -31.14 0.74
CA GLU A 235 25.62 -29.79 0.34
C GLU A 235 26.47 -29.71 -0.94
N GLY A 236 27.30 -30.73 -1.21
CA GLY A 236 28.12 -30.83 -2.43
C GLY A 236 27.32 -30.89 -3.74
N ASN A 237 26.03 -31.28 -3.68
CA ASN A 237 25.10 -31.27 -4.80
C ASN A 237 24.32 -29.95 -4.93
N HIS A 238 24.48 -29.01 -4.00
CA HIS A 238 23.76 -27.73 -3.97
C HIS A 238 24.71 -26.52 -4.05
N PRO A 239 25.53 -26.41 -5.12
CA PRO A 239 26.51 -25.33 -5.26
C PRO A 239 25.85 -23.95 -5.29
N ARG A 240 24.57 -23.85 -5.67
CA ARG A 240 23.80 -22.59 -5.64
C ARG A 240 23.56 -22.07 -4.23
N ILE A 241 23.30 -22.94 -3.26
CA ILE A 241 23.05 -22.55 -1.86
C ILE A 241 24.37 -22.14 -1.20
N LEU A 242 25.44 -22.90 -1.44
CA LEU A 242 26.78 -22.55 -0.98
C LEU A 242 27.21 -21.17 -1.50
N HIS A 243 27.08 -20.94 -2.81
CA HIS A 243 27.41 -19.65 -3.41
C HIS A 243 26.52 -18.51 -2.89
N ALA A 244 25.23 -18.76 -2.65
CA ALA A 244 24.34 -17.77 -2.06
C ALA A 244 24.78 -17.38 -0.63
N ARG A 245 25.17 -18.36 0.19
CA ARG A 245 25.67 -18.12 1.56
C ARG A 245 26.99 -17.35 1.55
N GLU A 246 27.95 -17.75 0.70
CA GLU A 246 29.20 -17.00 0.51
C GLU A 246 28.92 -15.56 0.08
N LYS A 247 27.96 -15.37 -0.83
CA LYS A 247 27.59 -14.04 -1.30
C LYS A 247 26.99 -13.18 -0.21
N VAL A 248 26.16 -13.74 0.69
CA VAL A 248 25.62 -13.01 1.84
C VAL A 248 26.73 -12.56 2.78
N VAL A 249 27.71 -13.43 3.08
CA VAL A 249 28.87 -13.06 3.90
C VAL A 249 29.72 -11.97 3.23
N GLU A 250 29.96 -12.07 1.93
CA GLU A 250 30.66 -11.02 1.17
C GLU A 250 29.92 -9.69 1.26
N LEU A 251 28.60 -9.68 0.99
CA LEU A 251 27.77 -8.48 1.05
C LEU A 251 27.73 -7.87 2.45
N TYR A 252 27.73 -8.67 3.51
CA TYR A 252 27.79 -8.17 4.88
C TYR A 252 29.05 -7.34 5.15
N HIS A 253 30.18 -7.69 4.54
CA HIS A 253 31.45 -7.02 4.78
C HIS A 253 31.72 -5.84 3.83
N VAL A 254 31.35 -5.98 2.55
CA VAL A 254 31.73 -5.03 1.50
C VAL A 254 30.56 -4.62 0.59
N GLY A 255 29.33 -4.92 0.99
CA GLY A 255 28.13 -4.54 0.25
C GLY A 255 27.99 -3.03 0.10
N THR A 256 27.56 -2.60 -1.09
CA THR A 256 27.28 -1.19 -1.37
C THR A 256 26.24 -0.67 -0.37
N GLY A 257 26.58 0.41 0.34
CA GLY A 257 25.70 1.00 1.37
C GLY A 257 26.04 0.57 2.80
N ILE A 258 26.86 -0.46 3.00
CA ILE A 258 27.37 -0.87 4.32
C ILE A 258 28.76 -0.24 4.53
N GLU A 259 28.78 1.00 5.01
CA GLU A 259 30.00 1.79 5.21
C GLU A 259 30.09 2.33 6.64
N GLY A 260 31.32 2.62 7.10
CA GLY A 260 31.55 3.31 8.36
C GLY A 260 30.98 2.57 9.57
N ASP A 261 30.26 3.31 10.44
CA ASP A 261 29.71 2.82 11.71
C ASP A 261 28.73 1.63 11.58
N MET A 262 28.19 1.35 10.39
CA MET A 262 27.26 0.22 10.18
C MET A 262 27.98 -1.10 9.95
N GLN A 263 29.25 -1.08 9.53
CA GLN A 263 29.98 -2.29 9.22
C GLN A 263 30.15 -3.14 10.49
N GLY A 264 29.75 -4.42 10.42
CA GLY A 264 29.80 -5.30 11.59
C GLY A 264 28.65 -5.09 12.58
N SER A 265 27.62 -4.32 12.22
CA SER A 265 26.42 -4.12 13.05
C SER A 265 25.31 -5.12 12.71
N ALA A 266 24.41 -5.34 13.65
CA ALA A 266 23.22 -6.17 13.44
C ALA A 266 22.28 -5.58 12.37
N TRP A 267 22.33 -4.26 12.14
CA TRP A 267 21.59 -3.63 11.03
C TRP A 267 22.15 -4.00 9.66
N ALA A 268 23.48 -4.08 9.51
CA ALA A 268 24.11 -4.48 8.26
C ALA A 268 23.87 -5.96 7.89
N ALA A 269 23.42 -6.77 8.84
CA ALA A 269 23.08 -8.17 8.63
C ALA A 269 21.62 -8.41 8.18
N LEU A 270 20.79 -7.35 8.11
CA LEU A 270 19.41 -7.37 7.61
C LEU A 270 19.35 -6.94 6.14
#